data_AF-A0A126PE25-F1
#
_entry.id   AF-A0A126PE25-F1
#
_cell.length_a   1.000
_cell.length_b   1.000
_cell.length_c   1.000
_cell.angle_alpha   90.00
_cell.angle_beta   90.00
_cell.angle_gamma   90.00
#
_symmetry.space_group_name_H-M   'P 1'
#
loop_
_entity.id
_entity.type
_entity.pdbx_description
1 polymer ?
#
loop_
_entity_poly.entity_id
_entity_poly.type
_entity_poly.pdbx_seq_one_letter_code
_entity_poly.pdbx_strand_id
1 'polypeptide(L)'
;MYSRGQDISASPAGQKVLETLTPTWINNSYWLVMPFKLKDPGVNLTYKGEGKTMDGAPADVLGMTFTKVGATPENRYEVLVNRATGLVDEWAYFPKATDAQPAFRRHWNEYARHGQLLLAAGRSEADKPARFDHVAAAQTLPDGVMTSKVPVTKIP
;
A
#
# COMPACT_ATOMS: atom_id res chain seq x y z
N MET A 1 0.12 8.23 -21.15
CA MET A 1 -1.28 8.21 -20.67
C MET A 1 -2.23 8.42 -21.83
N TYR A 2 -3.37 7.75 -21.80
CA TYR A 2 -4.42 7.90 -22.81
C TYR A 2 -5.61 8.65 -22.24
N SER A 3 -6.21 9.54 -23.03
CA SER A 3 -7.48 10.18 -22.73
C SER A 3 -8.39 10.06 -23.93
N ARG A 4 -9.62 9.54 -23.73
CA ARG A 4 -10.58 9.26 -24.82
C ARG A 4 -9.95 8.49 -26.00
N GLY A 5 -9.09 7.51 -25.69
CA GLY A 5 -8.45 6.64 -26.68
C GLY A 5 -7.29 7.26 -27.47
N GLN A 6 -6.85 8.47 -27.13
CA GLN A 6 -5.69 9.12 -27.74
C GLN A 6 -4.52 9.18 -26.75
N ASP A 7 -3.31 8.89 -27.22
CA ASP A 7 -2.11 9.12 -26.44
C ASP A 7 -1.88 10.63 -26.32
N ILE A 8 -1.96 11.14 -25.10
CA ILE A 8 -1.72 12.55 -24.81
C ILE A 8 -0.44 12.78 -24.02
N SER A 9 0.40 11.75 -23.84
CA SER A 9 1.57 11.79 -22.95
C SER A 9 2.50 12.97 -23.21
N ALA A 10 2.76 13.29 -24.49
CA ALA A 10 3.68 14.37 -24.87
C ALA A 10 3.01 15.76 -24.87
N SER A 11 1.69 15.85 -24.70
CA SER A 11 0.99 17.13 -24.66
C SER A 11 1.17 17.82 -23.30
N PRO A 12 1.08 19.17 -23.22
CA PRO A 12 1.12 19.88 -21.94
C PRO A 12 0.07 19.39 -20.93
N ALA A 13 -1.14 19.05 -21.41
CA ALA A 13 -2.20 18.50 -20.58
C ALA A 13 -1.84 17.11 -20.04
N GLY A 14 -1.26 16.25 -20.87
CA GLY A 14 -0.85 14.90 -20.45
C GLY A 14 0.31 14.93 -19.47
N GLN A 15 1.28 15.82 -19.65
CA GLN A 15 2.38 16.01 -18.69
C GLN A 15 1.85 16.42 -17.31
N LYS A 16 0.94 17.40 -17.24
CA LYS A 16 0.30 17.81 -15.97
C LYS A 16 -0.43 16.66 -15.26
N VAL A 17 -1.09 15.80 -16.02
CA VAL A 17 -1.75 14.60 -15.47
C VAL A 17 -0.71 13.61 -14.96
N LEU A 18 0.35 13.35 -15.72
CA LEU A 18 1.42 12.43 -15.31
C LEU A 18 2.16 12.90 -14.06
N GLU A 19 2.41 14.20 -13.93
CA GLU A 19 2.98 14.83 -12.73
C GLU A 19 2.15 14.54 -11.48
N THR A 20 0.82 14.44 -11.61
CA THR A 20 -0.10 14.17 -10.51
C THR A 20 -0.28 12.67 -10.25
N LEU A 21 -0.43 11.87 -11.31
CA LEU A 21 -0.75 10.44 -11.20
C LEU A 21 0.47 9.59 -10.88
N THR A 22 1.66 9.94 -11.35
CA THR A 22 2.86 9.13 -11.11
C THR A 22 3.17 9.00 -9.62
N PRO A 23 3.21 10.09 -8.82
CA PRO A 23 3.41 9.97 -7.38
C PRO A 23 2.32 9.16 -6.68
N THR A 24 1.06 9.31 -7.13
CA THR A 24 -0.08 8.54 -6.61
C THR A 24 0.08 7.05 -6.87
N TRP A 25 0.48 6.67 -8.09
CA TRP A 25 0.73 5.28 -8.45
C TRP A 25 1.91 4.68 -7.67
N ILE A 26 2.99 5.43 -7.50
CA ILE A 26 4.15 5.02 -6.68
C ILE A 26 3.70 4.76 -5.23
N ASN A 27 2.92 5.67 -4.64
CA ASN A 27 2.44 5.52 -3.27
C ASN A 27 1.50 4.32 -3.12
N ASN A 28 0.50 4.19 -3.99
CA ASN A 28 -0.47 3.11 -3.94
C ASN A 28 0.18 1.74 -4.19
N SER A 29 1.12 1.65 -5.13
CA SER A 29 1.83 0.39 -5.40
C SER A 29 2.71 -0.03 -4.22
N TYR A 30 3.37 0.92 -3.53
CA TYR A 30 4.11 0.63 -2.30
C TYR A 30 3.19 0.05 -1.22
N TRP A 31 2.06 0.71 -0.94
CA TRP A 31 1.08 0.27 0.06
C TRP A 31 0.20 -0.91 -0.37
N LEU A 32 0.35 -1.42 -1.58
CA LEU A 32 -0.23 -2.71 -1.94
C LEU A 32 0.61 -3.86 -1.35
N VAL A 33 1.93 -3.70 -1.32
CA VAL A 33 2.88 -4.79 -1.03
C VAL A 33 3.86 -4.47 0.12
N MET A 34 3.56 -3.45 0.94
CA MET A 34 4.46 -2.94 2.00
C MET A 34 5.12 -4.02 2.88
N PRO A 35 4.45 -5.11 3.32
CA PRO A 35 5.09 -6.14 4.13
C PRO A 35 6.36 -6.76 3.50
N PHE A 36 6.42 -6.84 2.17
CA PHE A 36 7.59 -7.35 1.44
C PHE A 36 8.70 -6.29 1.29
N LYS A 37 8.40 -5.02 1.59
CA LYS A 37 9.27 -3.86 1.41
C LYS A 37 9.88 -3.33 2.70
N LEU A 38 9.58 -3.98 3.83
CA LEU A 38 10.05 -3.60 5.16
C LEU A 38 11.59 -3.50 5.26
N LYS A 39 12.32 -4.19 4.38
CA LYS A 39 13.79 -4.16 4.30
C LYS A 39 14.33 -3.49 3.04
N ASP A 40 13.50 -2.77 2.29
CA ASP A 40 13.95 -2.04 1.11
C ASP A 40 15.00 -0.99 1.53
N PRO A 41 16.03 -0.72 0.70
CA PRO A 41 16.99 0.34 0.97
C PRO A 41 16.29 1.69 1.23
N GLY A 42 16.70 2.37 2.31
CA GLY A 42 16.12 3.64 2.74
C GLY A 42 14.92 3.52 3.70
N VAL A 43 14.44 2.30 3.98
CA VAL A 43 13.49 2.05 5.09
C VAL A 43 14.27 1.86 6.38
N ASN A 44 13.92 2.63 7.41
CA ASN A 44 14.43 2.42 8.76
C ASN A 44 13.36 1.74 9.60
N LEU A 45 13.69 0.56 10.13
CA LEU A 45 12.83 -0.14 11.08
C LEU A 45 13.39 -0.08 12.49
N THR A 46 12.50 0.12 13.44
CA THR A 46 12.80 0.10 14.87
C THR A 46 11.79 -0.80 15.58
N TYR A 47 12.25 -1.63 16.51
CA TYR A 47 11.33 -2.35 17.39
C TYR A 47 10.84 -1.41 18.49
N LYS A 48 9.52 -1.26 18.61
CA LYS A 48 8.87 -0.36 19.56
C LYS A 48 8.37 -1.07 20.82
N GLY A 49 8.48 -2.39 20.86
CA GLY A 49 7.97 -3.23 21.94
C GLY A 49 6.68 -3.96 21.55
N GLU A 50 6.07 -4.60 22.55
CA GLU A 50 4.82 -5.32 22.41
C GLU A 50 3.62 -4.36 22.45
N GLY A 51 2.55 -4.72 21.77
CA GLY A 51 1.30 -3.96 21.72
C GLY A 51 0.10 -4.85 21.41
N LYS A 52 -1.01 -4.21 21.06
CA LYS A 52 -2.24 -4.88 20.61
C LYS A 52 -2.76 -4.20 19.34
N THR A 53 -3.33 -5.00 18.44
CA THR A 53 -4.08 -4.47 17.29
C THR A 53 -5.40 -3.83 17.74
N MET A 54 -6.08 -3.13 16.82
CA MET A 54 -7.44 -2.60 17.01
C MET A 54 -8.44 -3.70 17.40
N ASP A 55 -8.22 -4.93 16.91
CA ASP A 55 -9.01 -6.12 17.25
C ASP A 55 -8.57 -6.79 18.58
N GLY A 56 -7.56 -6.23 19.26
CA GLY A 56 -7.07 -6.69 20.55
C GLY A 56 -6.06 -7.85 20.50
N ALA A 57 -5.62 -8.27 19.31
CA ALA A 57 -4.66 -9.35 19.16
C ALA A 57 -3.25 -8.91 19.62
N PRO A 58 -2.48 -9.76 20.34
CA PRO A 58 -1.10 -9.46 20.70
C PRO A 58 -0.22 -9.25 19.45
N ALA A 59 0.54 -8.16 19.43
CA ALA A 59 1.38 -7.81 18.30
C ALA A 59 2.75 -7.27 18.73
N ASP A 60 3.75 -7.47 17.88
CA ASP A 60 5.03 -6.77 17.93
C ASP A 60 4.90 -5.48 17.10
N VAL A 61 5.24 -4.33 17.70
CA VAL A 61 5.12 -3.03 17.03
C VAL A 61 6.45 -2.65 16.40
N LEU A 62 6.45 -2.43 15.09
CA LEU A 62 7.58 -1.90 14.33
C LEU A 62 7.33 -0.44 14.00
N GLY A 63 8.25 0.44 14.39
CA GLY A 63 8.30 1.82 13.91
C GLY A 63 9.02 1.87 12.57
N MET A 64 8.40 2.49 11.57
CA MET A 64 8.93 2.62 10.21
C MET A 64 9.05 4.09 9.79
N THR A 65 10.23 4.49 9.35
CA THR A 65 10.49 5.80 8.72
C THR A 65 11.31 5.63 7.44
N PHE A 66 11.48 6.70 6.68
CA PHE A 66 12.17 6.68 5.40
C PHE A 66 13.34 7.66 5.39
N THR A 67 14.44 7.30 4.74
CA THR A 67 15.61 8.17 4.55
C THR A 67 15.99 8.19 3.08
N LYS A 68 16.01 9.40 2.49
CA LYS A 68 16.41 9.64 1.08
C LYS A 68 15.58 8.84 0.06
N VAL A 69 14.37 8.40 0.42
CA VAL A 69 13.42 7.69 -0.44
C VAL A 69 12.00 8.17 -0.17
N GLY A 70 11.13 8.07 -1.17
CA GLY A 70 9.75 8.56 -1.11
C GLY A 70 9.63 10.08 -1.18
N ALA A 71 8.41 10.58 -1.32
CA ALA A 71 8.11 12.01 -1.45
C ALA A 71 7.84 12.71 -0.10
N THR A 72 7.84 11.96 1.01
CA THR A 72 7.36 12.43 2.32
C THR A 72 8.34 12.03 3.44
N PRO A 73 9.44 12.78 3.63
CA PRO A 73 10.49 12.40 4.58
C PRO A 73 10.07 12.55 6.05
N GLU A 74 9.03 13.33 6.34
CA GLU A 74 8.57 13.59 7.72
C GLU A 74 7.62 12.50 8.26
N ASN A 75 7.10 11.64 7.39
CA ASN A 75 6.11 10.63 7.76
C ASN A 75 6.74 9.52 8.62
N ARG A 76 5.98 9.07 9.62
CA ARG A 76 6.28 7.86 10.41
C ARG A 76 5.09 6.91 10.33
N TYR A 77 5.38 5.63 10.45
CA TYR A 77 4.37 4.59 10.54
C TYR A 77 4.64 3.67 11.71
N GLU A 78 3.58 3.08 12.23
CA GLU A 78 3.67 1.88 13.06
C GLU A 78 3.08 0.71 12.26
N VAL A 79 3.76 -0.42 12.29
CA VAL A 79 3.34 -1.66 11.64
C VAL A 79 3.21 -2.71 12.75
N LEU A 80 2.02 -3.27 12.92
CA LEU A 80 1.74 -4.21 13.99
C LEU A 80 1.73 -5.62 13.41
N VAL A 81 2.70 -6.43 13.86
CA VAL A 81 2.89 -7.81 13.43
C VAL A 81 2.26 -8.74 14.46
N ASN A 82 1.22 -9.46 14.08
CA ASN A 82 0.53 -10.40 14.97
C ASN A 82 1.47 -11.55 15.36
N ARG A 83 1.61 -11.79 16.66
CA ARG A 83 2.57 -12.77 17.18
C ARG A 83 2.17 -14.22 16.93
N ALA A 84 0.88 -14.48 16.73
CA ALA A 84 0.38 -15.82 16.44
C ALA A 84 0.57 -16.20 14.96
N THR A 85 0.42 -15.23 14.04
CA THR A 85 0.45 -15.49 12.59
C THR A 85 1.76 -15.07 11.92
N GLY A 86 2.52 -14.16 12.53
CA GLY A 86 3.68 -13.50 11.92
C GLY A 86 3.32 -12.54 10.77
N LEU A 87 2.03 -12.22 10.58
CA LEU A 87 1.55 -11.33 9.54
C LEU A 87 1.33 -9.92 10.07
N VAL A 88 1.35 -8.94 9.18
CA VAL A 88 0.98 -7.57 9.51
C VAL A 88 -0.53 -7.50 9.57
N ASP A 89 -1.12 -7.15 10.72
CA ASP A 89 -2.57 -7.07 10.87
C ASP A 89 -3.07 -5.62 10.86
N GLU A 90 -2.19 -4.66 11.15
CA GLU A 90 -2.54 -3.25 11.25
C GLU A 90 -1.35 -2.35 10.94
N TRP A 91 -1.66 -1.15 10.45
CA TRP A 91 -0.72 -0.06 10.35
C TRP A 91 -1.33 1.26 10.82
N ALA A 92 -0.48 2.14 11.34
CA ALA A 92 -0.82 3.49 11.76
C ALA A 92 0.03 4.50 11.00
N TYR A 93 -0.58 5.60 10.58
CA TYR A 93 0.10 6.69 9.87
C TYR A 93 0.22 7.94 10.73
N PHE A 94 1.42 8.49 10.81
CA PHE A 94 1.73 9.75 11.48
C PHE A 94 2.25 10.75 10.44
N PRO A 95 1.53 11.88 10.22
CA PRO A 95 1.97 12.93 9.29
C PRO A 95 3.36 13.47 9.61
N LYS A 96 3.71 13.55 10.89
CA LYS A 96 5.06 13.88 11.35
C LYS A 96 5.58 12.81 12.28
N ALA A 97 6.87 12.53 12.21
CA ALA A 97 7.53 11.55 13.05
C ALA A 97 7.38 11.84 14.56
N THR A 98 7.26 13.12 14.92
CA THR A 98 7.07 13.62 16.29
C THR A 98 5.63 13.59 16.77
N ASP A 99 4.66 13.26 15.91
CA ASP A 99 3.25 13.24 16.31
C ASP A 99 3.01 12.14 17.35
N ALA A 100 2.31 12.52 18.42
CA ALA A 100 1.97 11.63 19.53
C ALA A 100 0.88 10.61 19.17
N GLN A 101 -0.02 10.98 18.25
CA GLN A 101 -1.15 10.15 17.81
C GLN A 101 -1.17 10.02 16.29
N PRO A 102 -1.58 8.88 15.75
CA PRO A 102 -1.66 8.70 14.31
C PRO A 102 -2.86 9.47 13.74
N ALA A 103 -2.73 9.91 12.49
CA ALA A 103 -3.85 10.45 11.72
C ALA A 103 -4.89 9.37 11.41
N PHE A 104 -4.46 8.12 11.22
CA PHE A 104 -5.35 6.97 11.13
C PHE A 104 -4.66 5.69 11.58
N ARG A 105 -5.47 4.70 11.94
CA ARG A 105 -5.10 3.29 12.06
C ARG A 105 -6.00 2.48 11.14
N ARG A 106 -5.42 1.52 10.42
CA ARG A 106 -6.14 0.69 9.45
C ARG A 106 -5.72 -0.75 9.55
N HIS A 107 -6.67 -1.63 9.32
CA HIS A 107 -6.42 -3.05 9.18
C HIS A 107 -5.53 -3.32 7.95
N TRP A 108 -4.79 -4.41 8.03
CA TRP A 108 -4.04 -5.03 6.95
C TRP A 108 -4.37 -6.52 6.91
N ASN A 109 -5.65 -6.85 6.79
CA ASN A 109 -6.17 -8.21 6.96
C ASN A 109 -6.83 -8.73 5.67
N GLU A 110 -7.62 -9.80 5.79
CA GLU A 110 -8.23 -10.49 4.65
C GLU A 110 -7.16 -10.99 3.66
N TYR A 111 -6.19 -11.73 4.19
CA TYR A 111 -5.12 -12.32 3.41
C TYR A 111 -5.63 -13.43 2.49
N ALA A 112 -5.26 -13.36 1.22
CA ALA A 112 -5.49 -14.40 0.23
C ALA A 112 -4.21 -14.71 -0.55
N ARG A 113 -4.06 -15.97 -0.94
CA ARG A 113 -2.95 -16.44 -1.77
C ARG A 113 -3.23 -16.09 -3.23
N HIS A 114 -2.33 -15.32 -3.84
CA HIS A 114 -2.34 -14.96 -5.25
C HIS A 114 -1.03 -15.47 -5.89
N GLY A 115 -1.08 -16.68 -6.46
CA GLY A 115 0.12 -17.40 -6.89
C GLY A 115 1.07 -17.67 -5.73
N GLN A 116 2.28 -17.11 -5.79
CA GLN A 116 3.28 -17.23 -4.73
C GLN A 116 3.19 -16.13 -3.67
N LEU A 117 2.34 -15.12 -3.88
CA LEU A 117 2.21 -13.97 -3.00
C LEU A 117 1.04 -14.18 -2.03
N LEU A 118 1.25 -13.81 -0.77
CA LEU A 118 0.18 -13.67 0.21
C LEU A 118 -0.13 -12.18 0.35
N LEU A 119 -1.29 -11.75 -0.14
CA LEU A 119 -1.68 -10.33 -0.20
C LEU A 119 -2.91 -10.09 0.66
N ALA A 120 -2.94 -8.96 1.35
CA ALA A 120 -4.05 -8.53 2.20
C ALA A 120 -4.97 -7.59 1.43
N ALA A 121 -6.26 -7.90 1.36
CA ALA A 121 -7.25 -7.04 0.72
C ALA A 121 -7.82 -5.96 1.66
N GLY A 122 -7.92 -6.22 2.96
CA GLY A 122 -8.58 -5.35 3.93
C GLY A 122 -7.74 -4.13 4.30
N ARG A 123 -8.38 -2.95 4.31
CA ARG A 123 -7.79 -1.63 4.64
C ARG A 123 -8.71 -0.77 5.52
N SER A 124 -9.69 -1.39 6.17
CA SER A 124 -10.72 -0.71 6.96
C SER A 124 -10.14 0.04 8.15
N GLU A 125 -10.74 1.18 8.49
CA GLU A 125 -10.64 1.76 9.84
C GLU A 125 -11.67 1.05 10.74
N ALA A 126 -11.68 1.31 12.04
CA ALA A 126 -12.55 0.61 13.00
C ALA A 126 -14.05 0.73 12.64
N ASP A 127 -14.46 1.88 12.11
CA ASP A 127 -15.84 2.23 11.78
C ASP A 127 -16.07 2.46 10.27
N LYS A 128 -15.02 2.34 9.45
CA LYS A 128 -15.07 2.64 8.03
C LYS A 128 -14.53 1.47 7.19
N PRO A 129 -15.42 0.65 6.60
CA PRO A 129 -15.01 -0.48 5.79
C PRO A 129 -14.26 0.00 4.53
N ALA A 130 -13.13 -0.62 4.24
CA ALA A 130 -12.37 -0.41 3.02
C ALA A 130 -11.60 -1.68 2.65
N ARG A 131 -11.64 -2.08 1.38
CA ARG A 131 -10.99 -3.29 0.88
C ARG A 131 -10.67 -3.20 -0.61
N PHE A 132 -9.78 -4.07 -1.07
CA PHE A 132 -9.58 -4.35 -2.50
C PHE A 132 -10.43 -5.55 -2.93
N ASP A 133 -11.34 -5.36 -3.90
CA ASP A 133 -12.24 -6.43 -4.34
C ASP A 133 -11.68 -7.30 -5.48
N HIS A 134 -10.83 -6.71 -6.33
CA HIS A 134 -10.42 -7.31 -7.60
C HIS A 134 -8.91 -7.54 -7.68
N VAL A 135 -8.32 -8.11 -6.62
CA VAL A 135 -6.91 -8.51 -6.63
C VAL A 135 -6.73 -9.76 -7.50
N ALA A 136 -5.77 -9.69 -8.42
CA ALA A 136 -5.32 -10.77 -9.29
C ALA A 136 -3.79 -10.72 -9.40
N ALA A 137 -3.14 -11.85 -9.65
CA ALA A 137 -1.71 -11.92 -9.87
C ALA A 137 -1.42 -12.82 -11.06
N ALA A 138 -0.84 -12.25 -12.10
CA ALA A 138 -0.42 -12.95 -13.31
C ALA A 138 1.05 -12.65 -13.60
N GLN A 139 1.80 -13.66 -14.05
CA GLN A 139 3.20 -13.48 -14.48
C GLN A 139 3.28 -12.74 -15.82
N THR A 140 2.27 -12.92 -16.66
CA THR A 140 2.11 -12.25 -17.95
C THR A 140 0.72 -11.63 -18.00
N LEU A 141 0.63 -10.41 -18.53
CA LEU A 141 -0.65 -9.80 -18.84
C LEU A 141 -1.00 -10.16 -20.29
N PRO A 142 -2.23 -10.61 -20.56
CA PRO A 142 -2.69 -10.82 -21.93
C PRO A 142 -2.51 -9.56 -22.78
N ASP A 143 -2.19 -9.76 -24.06
CA ASP A 143 -2.09 -8.66 -25.02
C ASP A 143 -3.38 -7.84 -25.02
N GLY A 144 -3.23 -6.52 -25.09
CA GLY A 144 -4.36 -5.60 -25.12
C GLY A 144 -4.90 -5.16 -23.77
N VAL A 145 -4.52 -5.77 -22.63
CA VAL A 145 -5.01 -5.35 -21.30
C VAL A 145 -4.66 -3.89 -21.00
N MET A 146 -3.40 -3.51 -21.21
CA MET A 146 -2.90 -2.16 -20.89
C MET A 146 -3.24 -1.12 -21.96
N THR A 147 -3.76 -1.55 -23.11
CA THR A 147 -4.15 -0.69 -24.24
C THR A 147 -5.65 -0.73 -24.53
N SER A 148 -6.44 -1.46 -23.72
CA SER A 148 -7.87 -1.62 -23.93
C SER A 148 -8.58 -0.28 -23.83
N LYS A 149 -9.48 -0.01 -24.79
CA LYS A 149 -10.32 1.20 -24.82
C LYS A 149 -11.61 1.02 -24.01
N VAL A 150 -11.87 -0.18 -23.51
CA VAL A 150 -13.04 -0.53 -22.69
C VAL A 150 -12.59 -1.29 -21.43
N PRO A 151 -13.40 -1.33 -20.37
CA PRO A 151 -13.11 -2.17 -19.21
C PRO A 151 -12.87 -3.63 -19.61
N VAL A 152 -11.81 -4.24 -19.07
CA VAL A 152 -11.49 -5.65 -19.28
C VAL A 152 -12.06 -6.48 -18.13
N THR A 153 -12.40 -7.74 -18.40
CA THR A 153 -12.77 -8.70 -17.35
C THR A 153 -11.59 -8.96 -16.42
N LYS A 154 -11.88 -9.29 -15.15
CA LYS A 154 -10.84 -9.66 -14.17
C LYS A 154 -9.99 -10.81 -14.72
N ILE A 155 -8.67 -10.64 -14.68
CA ILE A 155 -7.70 -11.68 -15.05
C ILE A 155 -7.69 -12.73 -13.92
N PRO A 156 -7.65 -14.04 -14.24
CA PRO A 156 -7.59 -15.11 -13.25
C PRO A 156 -6.49 -14.93 -12.21
#